data_AF-A0A318AKG2-F1
#
_entry.id   AF-A0A318AKG2-F1
#
_cell.length_a   1.000
_cell.length_b   1.000
_cell.length_c   1.000
_cell.angle_alpha   90.00
_cell.angle_beta   90.00
_cell.angle_gamma   90.00
#
_symmetry.space_group_name_H-M   'P 1'
#
loop_
_entity.id
_entity.type
_entity.pdbx_description
1 polymer ?
#
loop_
_entity_poly.entity_id
_entity_poly.type
_entity_poly.pdbx_seq_one_letter_code
_entity_poly.pdbx_strand_id
1 'polypeptide(L)' 'MTATVLLIHGAWLTPRHWDRFQDRYAARGLSVLAPAWPLLDAPVEALRRSPPR' A
#
# COMPACT_ATOMS: atom_id res chain seq x y z
N MET A 1 22.47 6.14 7.15
CA MET A 1 21.59 5.50 6.13
C MET A 1 20.24 5.23 6.78
N THR A 2 19.14 5.66 6.19
CA THR A 2 17.79 5.39 6.70
C THR A 2 17.36 3.98 6.27
N ALA A 3 16.86 3.17 7.19
CA ALA A 3 16.30 1.86 6.85
C ALA A 3 14.98 2.04 6.07
N THR A 4 14.70 1.09 5.17
CA THR A 4 13.49 1.08 4.34
C THR A 4 12.53 -0.01 4.81
N VAL A 5 11.25 0.32 4.93
CA VAL A 5 10.15 -0.60 5.25
C VAL A 5 9.29 -0.78 3.99
N LEU A 6 9.12 -2.04 3.56
CA LEU A 6 8.22 -2.41 2.48
C LEU A 6 6.97 -3.09 3.05
N LEU A 7 5.80 -2.49 2.82
CA LEU A 7 4.51 -3.00 3.29
C LEU A 7 3.81 -3.70 2.13
N ILE A 8 3.63 -5.02 2.27
CA ILE A 8 2.99 -5.87 1.26
C ILE A 8 1.58 -6.19 1.76
N HIS A 9 0.56 -5.84 0.97
CA HIS A 9 -0.83 -6.13 1.31
C HIS A 9 -1.22 -7.56 0.87
N GLY A 10 -2.19 -8.14 1.59
CA GLY A 10 -2.77 -9.43 1.25
C GLY A 10 -3.83 -9.36 0.16
N ALA A 11 -4.47 -10.50 -0.10
CA ALA A 11 -5.62 -10.60 -0.99
C ALA A 11 -6.80 -9.74 -0.50
N TRP A 12 -7.60 -9.23 -1.43
CA TRP A 12 -8.77 -8.35 -1.18
C TRP A 12 -8.48 -7.03 -0.47
N LEU A 13 -7.21 -6.63 -0.40
CA LEU A 13 -6.76 -5.34 0.14
C LEU A 13 -6.09 -4.49 -0.94
N THR A 14 -5.90 -3.21 -0.63
CA THR A 14 -5.08 -2.25 -1.38
C THR A 14 -4.05 -1.65 -0.42
N PRO A 15 -3.01 -0.94 -0.92
CA PRO A 15 -2.03 -0.27 -0.06
C PRO A 15 -2.62 0.67 0.99
N ARG A 16 -3.84 1.19 0.75
CA ARG A 16 -4.55 2.07 1.67
C ARG A 16 -4.76 1.47 3.07
N HIS A 17 -4.77 0.13 3.19
CA HIS A 17 -4.82 -0.52 4.51
C HIS A 17 -3.62 -0.14 5.40
N TRP A 18 -2.53 0.33 4.79
CA TRP A 18 -1.29 0.68 5.46
C TRP A 18 -1.14 2.17 5.79
N ASP A 19 -2.07 3.06 5.47
CA ASP A 19 -1.91 4.52 5.68
C ASP A 19 -1.38 4.87 7.09
N ARG A 20 -2.03 4.34 8.13
CA ARG A 20 -1.62 4.58 9.53
C ARG A 20 -0.24 3.99 9.87
N PHE A 21 0.15 2.90 9.22
CA PHE A 21 1.46 2.28 9.41
C PHE A 21 2.55 3.07 8.68
N GLN A 22 2.25 3.58 7.49
CA GLN A 22 3.12 4.50 6.76
C GLN A 22 3.42 5.73 7.61
N ASP A 23 2.40 6.40 8.14
CA ASP A 23 2.57 7.56 9.03
C ASP A 23 3.44 7.23 10.25
N ARG A 24 3.17 6.10 10.90
CA ARG A 24 3.89 5.66 12.10
C ARG A 24 5.39 5.44 11.84
N TYR A 25 5.74 4.83 10.71
CA TYR A 25 7.13 4.52 10.37
C TYR A 25 7.85 5.72 9.76
N ALA A 26 7.17 6.52 8.95
CA ALA A 26 7.69 7.78 8.43
C ALA A 26 8.03 8.75 9.58
N ALA A 27 7.18 8.86 10.60
CA ALA A 27 7.43 9.67 11.80
C ALA A 27 8.66 9.22 12.62
N ARG A 28 9.20 8.02 12.35
CA ARG A 28 10.44 7.50 12.96
C ARG A 28 11.68 7.71 12.07
N GLY A 29 11.54 8.44 10.96
CA GLY A 29 12.63 8.68 10.01
C GLY A 29 12.94 7.50 9.10
N LEU A 30 12.02 6.55 8.95
CA LEU A 30 12.17 5.42 8.02
C LEU A 30 11.61 5.78 6.65
N SER A 31 12.25 5.27 5.60
CA SER A 31 11.64 5.28 4.26
C SER A 31 10.57 4.19 4.20
N VAL A 32 9.37 4.51 3.71
CA VAL A 32 8.26 3.55 3.67
C VAL A 32 7.71 3.44 2.26
N LEU A 33 7.58 2.20 1.78
CA LEU A 33 6.99 1.87 0.49
C LEU A 33 5.78 0.96 0.73
N ALA A 34 4.67 1.27 0.07
CA ALA A 34 3.48 0.43 0.05
C ALA A 34 2.93 0.36 -1.39
N PRO A 35 3.62 -0.33 -2.31
CA PRO A 35 3.15 -0.47 -3.68
C PRO A 35 1.90 -1.35 -3.75
N ALA A 36 1.02 -1.07 -4.71
CA ALA A 36 -0.05 -1.99 -5.06
C ALA A 36 0.54 -3.21 -5.79
N TRP A 37 -0.13 -4.36 -5.67
CA TRP A 37 0.11 -5.46 -6.61
C TRP A 37 -0.18 -5.01 -8.05
N PRO A 38 0.46 -5.63 -9.07
CA PRO A 38 0.13 -5.38 -10.46
C PRO A 38 -1.38 -5.46 -10.71
N LEU A 39 -1.89 -4.55 -11.54
CA LEU A 39 -3.32 -4.42 -11.88
C LEU A 39 -4.23 -3.92 -10.73
N LEU A 40 -3.70 -3.66 -9.54
CA LEU A 40 -4.44 -3.15 -8.39
C LEU A 40 -4.09 -1.69 -8.02
N ASP A 41 -3.40 -0.97 -8.90
CA ASP A 41 -3.08 0.46 -8.75
C ASP A 41 -4.21 1.35 -9.31
N ALA A 42 -5.38 1.26 -8.69
CA ALA A 42 -6.54 2.08 -9.03
C ALA A 42 -7.39 2.35 -7.78
N PRO A 43 -8.26 3.38 -7.80
CA PRO A 43 -9.21 3.62 -6.71
C PRO A 43 -10.05 2.38 -6.39
N VAL A 44 -10.34 2.16 -5.11
CA VAL A 44 -11.10 0.99 -4.62
C VAL A 44 -12.44 0.84 -5.34
N GLU A 45 -13.12 1.93 -5.62
CA GLU A 45 -14.39 1.97 -6.33
C GLU A 45 -14.24 1.48 -7.78
N ALA A 46 -13.14 1.81 -8.45
CA ALA A 46 -12.86 1.34 -9.81
C ALA A 46 -12.56 -0.16 -9.84
N LEU A 47 -11.70 -0.63 -8.92
CA LEU A 47 -11.37 -2.05 -8.78
C LEU A 47 -12.61 -2.91 -8.46
N ARG A 48 -13.55 -2.38 -7.67
CA ARG A 48 -14.82 -3.05 -7.39
C ARG A 48 -15.75 -3.12 -8.60
N ARG A 49 -15.83 -2.06 -9.41
CA ARG A 49 -16.66 -2.03 -10.62
C ARG A 49 -16.09 -2.91 -11.75
N SER A 50 -14.77 -3.00 -11.84
CA SER A 50 -14.09 -3.73 -12.90
C SER A 50 -12.86 -4.42 -12.31
N PRO A 51 -13.05 -5.56 -11.64
CA PRO A 51 -11.94 -6.30 -11.05
C PRO A 51 -11.00 -6.80 -12.16
N PRO A 52 -9.67 -6.73 -11.95
CA PRO A 52 -8.71 -7.28 -12.91
C PRO A 52 -8.89 -8.80 -13.03
N ARG A 53 -8.62 -9.31 -14.25
CA ARG A 53 -8.72 -10.74 -14.60
C ARG A 53 -7.42 -11.48 -14.33
#